data_AF-A0A7C0YIP7-F1
#
_entry.id   AF-A0A7C0YIP7-F1
#
_cell.length_a   1.000
_cell.length_b   1.000
_cell.length_c   1.000
_cell.angle_alpha   90.00
_cell.angle_beta   90.00
_cell.angle_gamma   90.00
#
_symmetry.space_group_name_H-M   'P 1'
#
loop_
_entity.id
_entity.type
_entity.pdbx_description
1 polymer ?
#
loop_
_entity_poly.entity_id
_entity_poly.type
_entity_poly.pdbx_seq_one_letter_code
_entity_poly.pdbx_strand_id
1 'polypeptide(L)'
;MKKKKGIIREYAEAIITALLLALIIRAYVVQAFKIPSGSMIPTLLVGDHILVTKFIYGTEIPFTDKKILVFREPRRDDVVVFKYPKDPDRDF
;
A
#
# COMPACT_ATOMS: atom_id res chain seq x y z
N MET A 1 25.25 -16.55 -29.49
CA MET A 1 24.10 -16.20 -30.35
C MET A 1 22.90 -15.82 -29.48
N LYS A 2 22.60 -14.51 -29.31
CA LYS A 2 21.35 -14.08 -28.64
C LYS A 2 20.20 -14.38 -29.60
N LYS A 3 19.43 -15.46 -29.35
CA LYS A 3 18.17 -15.71 -30.06
C LYS A 3 17.30 -14.46 -29.88
N LYS A 4 16.91 -13.79 -30.97
CA LYS A 4 15.92 -12.70 -30.94
C LYS A 4 14.70 -13.25 -30.19
N LYS A 5 14.44 -12.72 -29.00
CA LYS A 5 13.24 -13.07 -28.25
C LYS A 5 12.08 -12.66 -29.17
N GLY A 6 11.07 -13.51 -29.34
CA GLY A 6 9.87 -13.10 -30.06
C GLY A 6 9.32 -11.84 -29.42
N ILE A 7 8.85 -10.88 -30.22
CA ILE A 7 8.35 -9.58 -29.75
C ILE A 7 7.38 -9.76 -28.56
N ILE A 8 6.52 -10.77 -28.64
CA ILE A 8 5.57 -11.16 -27.58
C ILE A 8 6.27 -11.52 -26.26
N ARG A 9 7.40 -12.24 -26.30
CA ARG A 9 8.15 -12.63 -25.09
C ARG A 9 8.81 -11.43 -24.42
N GLU A 10 9.28 -10.46 -25.20
CA GLU A 10 9.87 -9.24 -24.67
C GLU A 10 8.84 -8.35 -23.97
N TYR A 11 7.67 -8.16 -24.59
CA TYR A 11 6.54 -7.48 -23.93
C TYR A 11 6.03 -8.22 -22.69
N ALA A 12 5.93 -9.55 -22.74
CA ALA A 12 5.52 -10.34 -21.59
C ALA A 12 6.49 -10.22 -20.41
N GLU A 13 7.80 -10.31 -20.66
CA GLU A 13 8.83 -10.11 -19.63
C GLU A 13 8.74 -8.71 -19.01
N ALA A 14 8.53 -7.67 -19.83
CA ALA A 14 8.37 -6.29 -19.34
C ALA A 14 7.11 -6.12 -18.47
N ILE A 15 5.97 -6.65 -18.90
CA ILE A 15 4.70 -6.60 -18.16
C ILE A 15 4.82 -7.33 -16.83
N ILE A 16 5.40 -8.54 -16.83
CA ILE A 16 5.61 -9.33 -15.60
C ILE A 16 6.49 -8.54 -14.61
N THR A 17 7.56 -7.93 -15.10
CA THR A 17 8.47 -7.12 -14.28
C THR A 17 7.74 -5.91 -13.69
N ALA A 18 6.94 -5.21 -14.49
CA ALA A 18 6.16 -4.06 -14.04
C ALA A 18 5.10 -4.46 -12.99
N LEU A 19 4.41 -5.58 -13.19
CA LEU A 19 3.43 -6.12 -12.24
C LEU A 19 4.08 -6.51 -10.92
N LEU A 20 5.24 -7.17 -10.97
CA LEU A 20 5.98 -7.57 -9.77
C LEU A 20 6.44 -6.34 -8.98
N LEU A 21 6.97 -5.32 -9.66
CA LEU A 21 7.32 -4.05 -9.03
C LEU A 21 6.09 -3.34 -8.44
N ALA A 22 4.97 -3.30 -9.17
CA ALA A 22 3.73 -2.70 -8.68
C ALA A 22 3.19 -3.41 -7.43
N LEU A 23 3.27 -4.75 -7.38
CA LEU A 23 2.89 -5.53 -6.20
C LEU A 23 3.78 -5.22 -5.00
N ILE A 24 5.09 -5.10 -5.19
CA ILE A 24 6.02 -4.73 -4.12
C ILE A 24 5.70 -3.31 -3.62
N ILE A 25 5.51 -2.35 -4.52
CA ILE A 25 5.19 -0.97 -4.14
C ILE A 25 3.88 -0.92 -3.37
N ARG A 26 2.83 -1.61 -3.84
CA ARG A 26 1.51 -1.68 -3.20
C ARG A 26 1.56 -2.38 -1.83
N ALA A 27 2.33 -3.44 -1.72
CA ALA A 27 2.45 -4.19 -0.47
C ALA A 27 3.21 -3.38 0.58
N TYR A 28 4.33 -2.74 0.20
CA TYR A 28 5.29 -2.26 1.18
C TYR A 28 5.47 -0.74 1.27
N VAL A 29 5.17 0.02 0.22
CA VAL A 29 5.55 1.43 0.12
C VAL A 29 4.33 2.34 0.32
N VAL A 30 3.31 2.19 -0.53
CA VAL A 30 2.13 3.06 -0.54
C VAL A 30 0.84 2.29 -0.79
N GLN A 31 -0.26 2.77 -0.21
CA GLN A 31 -1.61 2.30 -0.52
C GLN A 31 -2.56 3.50 -0.68
N ALA A 32 -3.40 3.44 -1.70
CA ALA A 32 -4.48 4.41 -1.91
C ALA A 32 -5.72 3.98 -1.12
N PHE A 33 -6.36 4.93 -0.47
CA PHE A 33 -7.60 4.75 0.30
C PHE A 33 -8.63 5.79 -0.09
N LYS A 34 -9.91 5.44 0.02
CA LYS A 34 -11.02 6.37 -0.19
C LYS A 34 -11.74 6.58 1.13
N ILE A 35 -11.95 7.83 1.54
CA ILE A 35 -12.59 8.15 2.82
C ILE A 35 -14.11 7.91 2.74
N PRO A 36 -14.68 6.95 3.49
CA PRO A 36 -16.10 6.61 3.41
C PRO A 36 -16.98 7.40 4.39
N SER A 37 -16.37 8.05 5.39
CA SER A 37 -17.09 8.68 6.51
C SER A 37 -16.47 10.03 6.90
N GLY A 38 -17.30 10.92 7.44
CA GLY A 38 -16.90 12.30 7.79
C GLY A 38 -16.34 12.48 9.20
N SER A 39 -15.78 11.44 9.84
CA SER A 39 -15.28 11.53 11.22
C SER A 39 -14.08 12.48 11.38
N MET A 40 -13.39 12.77 10.28
CA MET A 40 -12.20 13.61 10.22
C MET A 40 -12.43 14.96 9.53
N ILE A 41 -13.69 15.40 9.42
CA ILE A 41 -14.01 16.76 8.95
C ILE A 41 -13.49 17.77 9.98
N PRO A 42 -12.86 18.90 9.56
CA PRO A 42 -12.74 19.41 8.19
C PRO A 42 -11.48 18.96 7.44
N THR A 43 -10.60 18.16 8.04
CA THR A 43 -9.32 17.76 7.44
C THR A 43 -9.47 16.78 6.28
N LEU A 44 -10.34 15.78 6.42
CA LEU A 44 -10.65 14.80 5.37
C LEU A 44 -12.15 14.78 5.10
N LEU A 45 -12.52 14.97 3.84
CA LEU A 45 -13.90 14.98 3.39
C LEU A 45 -14.32 13.60 2.87
N VAL A 46 -15.62 13.34 2.91
CA VAL A 46 -16.18 12.11 2.37
C VAL A 46 -15.96 12.07 0.86
N GLY A 47 -15.33 11.00 0.37
CA GLY A 47 -14.99 10.82 -1.03
C GLY A 47 -13.55 11.20 -1.40
N ASP A 48 -12.79 11.78 -0.49
CA ASP A 48 -11.37 12.07 -0.71
C ASP A 48 -10.57 10.78 -0.96
N HIS A 49 -9.58 10.88 -1.85
CA HIS A 49 -8.60 9.82 -2.11
C HIS A 49 -7.27 10.23 -1.50
N ILE A 50 -6.77 9.41 -0.58
CA ILE A 50 -5.50 9.66 0.10
C ILE A 50 -4.48 8.57 -0.24
N LEU A 51 -3.21 8.96 -0.29
CA LEU A 51 -2.09 8.04 -0.42
C LEU A 51 -1.42 7.89 0.95
N VAL A 52 -1.45 6.68 1.47
CA VAL A 52 -0.88 6.35 2.77
C VAL A 52 0.48 5.69 2.58
N THR A 53 1.46 6.21 3.31
CA THR A 53 2.82 5.68 3.32
C THR A 53 2.96 4.62 4.40
N LYS A 54 3.20 3.36 4.01
CA LYS A 54 3.24 2.22 4.94
C LYS A 54 4.61 2.01 5.58
N PHE A 55 5.69 2.41 4.90
CA PHE A 55 7.03 2.08 5.38
C PHE A 55 7.40 2.80 6.69
N ILE A 56 6.90 4.01 6.95
CA ILE A 56 7.35 4.84 8.08
C ILE A 56 7.04 4.20 9.44
N TYR A 57 5.85 3.62 9.60
CA TYR A 57 5.32 3.12 10.88
C TYR A 57 5.41 1.59 11.03
N GLY A 58 6.22 0.96 10.19
CA GLY A 58 6.32 -0.49 10.08
C GLY A 58 5.41 -1.04 9.01
N THR A 59 6.02 -1.81 8.12
CA THR A 59 5.31 -2.47 7.03
C THR A 59 4.80 -3.83 7.48
N GLU A 60 3.52 -4.09 7.24
CA GLU A 60 2.93 -5.40 7.51
C GLU A 60 3.43 -6.43 6.49
N ILE A 61 3.82 -7.61 6.98
CA ILE A 61 4.15 -8.73 6.11
C ILE A 61 2.85 -9.20 5.44
N PRO A 62 2.79 -9.30 4.10
CA PRO A 62 1.63 -9.89 3.43
C PRO A 62 1.31 -11.26 4.03
N PHE A 63 0.03 -11.50 4.34
CA PHE A 63 -0.46 -12.74 4.95
C PHE A 63 -0.02 -12.98 6.42
N THR A 64 0.48 -11.98 7.14
CA THR A 64 0.84 -12.11 8.56
C THR A 64 0.61 -10.80 9.31
N ASP A 65 0.10 -10.84 10.54
CA ASP A 65 -0.10 -9.63 11.38
C ASP A 65 1.20 -9.04 11.96
N LYS A 66 2.36 -9.45 11.44
CA LYS A 66 3.67 -8.99 11.92
C LYS A 66 4.09 -7.76 11.15
N LYS A 67 4.42 -6.70 11.88
CA LYS A 67 5.06 -5.50 11.34
C LYS A 67 6.57 -5.70 11.34
N ILE A 68 7.22 -5.34 10.25
CA ILE A 68 8.68 -5.27 10.12
C ILE A 68 9.09 -3.85 9.78
N LEU A 69 10.37 -3.52 10.01
CA LEU A 69 10.97 -2.26 9.57
C LEU A 69 10.25 -1.01 10.14
N VAL A 70 10.06 -0.95 11.46
CA VAL A 70 9.53 0.25 12.13
C VAL A 70 10.64 1.31 12.17
N PHE A 71 10.53 2.35 11.33
CA PHE A 71 11.49 3.46 11.33
C PHE A 71 11.16 4.52 12.38
N ARG A 72 9.87 4.79 12.59
CA ARG A 72 9.39 5.80 13.55
C ARG A 72 8.05 5.38 14.14
N GLU A 73 7.84 5.70 15.41
CA GLU A 73 6.53 5.59 16.04
C GLU A 73 5.60 6.77 15.66
N PRO A 74 4.27 6.58 15.63
CA PRO A 74 3.31 7.67 15.46
C PRO A 74 3.55 8.79 16.48
N ARG A 75 3.58 10.04 16.01
CA ARG A 75 3.71 11.25 16.84
C ARG A 75 2.34 11.93 16.93
N ARG A 76 2.23 12.86 17.88
CA ARG A 76 1.09 13.77 17.92
C ARG A 76 0.95 14.47 16.56
N ASP A 77 -0.30 14.68 16.16
CA ASP A 77 -0.71 15.30 14.89
C ASP A 77 -0.47 14.46 13.61
N ASP A 78 0.03 13.22 13.73
CA ASP A 78 0.06 12.29 12.60
C ASP A 78 -1.35 11.74 12.30
N VAL A 79 -1.74 11.75 11.03
CA VAL A 79 -2.91 11.00 10.54
C VAL A 79 -2.46 9.59 10.17
N VAL A 80 -2.99 8.59 10.87
CA VAL A 80 -2.59 7.19 10.71
C VAL A 80 -3.78 6.30 10.35
N VAL A 81 -3.52 5.31 9.50
CA VAL A 81 -4.46 4.24 9.17
C VAL A 81 -4.08 3.01 9.98
N PHE A 82 -5.07 2.38 10.60
CA PHE A 82 -4.89 1.19 11.42
C PHE A 82 -6.09 0.25 11.27
N LYS A 83 -5.88 -1.05 11.49
CA LYS A 83 -6.96 -2.05 11.48
C LYS A 83 -7.90 -1.82 12.67
N TYR A 84 -9.20 -1.85 12.42
CA TYR A 84 -10.19 -1.64 13.47
C TYR A 84 -10.19 -2.81 14.46
N PRO A 85 -10.01 -2.59 15.78
CA PRO A 85 -9.74 -3.67 16.73
C PRO A 85 -10.91 -4.62 16.97
N LYS A 86 -12.16 -4.22 16.70
CA LYS A 86 -13.34 -5.12 16.87
C LYS A 86 -13.66 -5.94 15.62
N ASP A 87 -13.16 -5.53 14.46
CA ASP A 87 -13.39 -6.19 13.17
C ASP A 87 -12.16 -5.95 12.27
N PRO A 88 -11.09 -6.74 12.43
CA PRO A 88 -9.82 -6.55 11.74
C PRO A 88 -9.85 -6.88 10.24
N ASP A 89 -10.86 -7.65 9.80
CA ASP A 89 -11.01 -8.08 8.41
C ASP A 89 -11.64 -7.00 7.52
N ARG A 90 -12.12 -5.92 8.14
CA ARG A 90 -12.71 -4.79 7.43
C ARG A 90 -11.63 -3.88 6.84
N ASP A 91 -11.42 -4.01 5.53
CA ASP A 91 -10.64 -3.09 4.71
C ASP A 91 -11.53 -1.91 4.25
N PHE A 92 -11.00 -0.69 4.28
CA PHE A 92 -11.73 0.54 3.94
C PHE A 92 -11.11 1.24 2.73
#